data_AF-A0AAN1AGZ3-F1
#
_entry.id   AF-A0AAN1AGZ3-F1
#
_cell.length_a   1.000
_cell.length_b   1.000
_cell.length_c   1.000
_cell.angle_alpha   90.00
_cell.angle_beta   90.00
_cell.angle_gamma   90.00
#
_symmetry.space_group_name_H-M   'P 1'
#
loop_
_entity.id
_entity.type
_entity.pdbx_description
1 polymer ?
#
loop_
_entity_poly.entity_id
_entity_poly.type
_entity_poly.pdbx_seq_one_letter_code
_entity_poly.pdbx_strand_id
1 'polypeptide(L)' 'MSTKNRTRRTTTRNIRFPNQMIEQINIALDQKGSGNFSAWVIEACRRRLTSEKRAYTSIKSDEE' A
#
# COMPACT_ATOMS: atom_id res chain seq x y z
N MET A 1 -11.96 20.25 -16.36
CA MET A 1 -10.52 19.96 -16.27
C MET A 1 -10.33 18.49 -15.87
N SER A 2 -10.01 17.59 -16.82
CA SER A 2 -9.69 16.20 -16.47
C SER A 2 -8.30 16.16 -15.82
N THR A 3 -8.24 15.78 -14.54
CA THR A 3 -6.99 15.58 -13.83
C THR A 3 -6.30 14.34 -14.42
N LYS A 4 -5.22 14.54 -15.19
CA LYS A 4 -4.46 13.47 -15.90
C LYS A 4 -4.06 12.28 -15.02
N ASN A 5 -4.04 12.46 -13.70
CA ASN A 5 -3.61 11.46 -12.72
C ASN A 5 -4.77 10.73 -12.04
N ARG A 6 -6.02 10.89 -12.48
CA ARG A 6 -7.20 10.25 -11.87
C ARG A 6 -8.06 9.60 -12.94
N THR A 7 -8.32 8.31 -12.78
CA THR A 7 -9.34 7.57 -13.53
C THR A 7 -10.57 7.37 -12.64
N ARG A 8 -11.61 6.71 -13.18
CA ARG A 8 -12.80 6.32 -12.39
C ARG A 8 -12.45 5.44 -11.19
N ARG A 9 -11.39 4.63 -11.26
CA ARG A 9 -11.05 3.62 -10.25
C ARG A 9 -9.72 3.85 -9.53
N THR A 10 -8.84 4.69 -10.06
CA THR A 10 -7.48 4.87 -9.53
C THR A 10 -7.06 6.33 -9.53
N THR A 11 -6.13 6.67 -8.65
CA THR A 11 -5.45 7.96 -8.65
C THR A 11 -3.96 7.71 -8.50
N THR A 12 -3.15 8.25 -9.40
CA THR A 12 -1.69 8.19 -9.32
C THR A 12 -1.19 9.17 -8.28
N ARG A 13 -0.33 8.71 -7.38
CA ARG A 13 0.31 9.52 -6.34
C ARG A 13 1.83 9.42 -6.48
N ASN A 14 2.51 10.56 -6.48
CA ASN A 14 3.96 10.62 -6.48
C ASN A 14 4.43 10.69 -5.02
N ILE A 15 5.18 9.68 -4.58
CA ILE A 15 5.70 9.57 -3.21
C ILE A 15 7.19 9.25 -3.23
N ARG A 16 7.92 9.60 -2.17
CA ARG A 16 9.36 9.35 -2.05
C ARG A 16 9.62 8.26 -1.02
N PHE A 17 10.61 7.41 -1.30
CA PHE A 17 11.12 6.39 -0.39
C PHE A 17 12.63 6.59 -0.20
N PRO A 18 13.20 6.14 0.92
CA PRO A 18 14.65 6.00 1.05
C PRO A 18 15.20 5.03 -0.02
N ASN A 19 16.37 5.35 -0.61
CA ASN A 19 16.96 4.53 -1.67
C ASN A 19 17.19 3.09 -1.22
N GLN A 20 17.74 2.90 -0.01
CA GLN A 20 17.97 1.57 0.56
C GLN A 20 16.68 0.75 0.69
N MET A 21 15.54 1.40 0.93
CA MET A 21 14.25 0.72 1.03
C MET A 21 13.75 0.26 -0.34
N ILE A 22 13.93 1.07 -1.39
CA ILE A 22 13.60 0.69 -2.76
C ILE A 22 14.42 -0.53 -3.21
N GLU A 23 15.71 -0.53 -2.93
CA GLU A 23 16.60 -1.66 -3.25
C GLU A 23 16.12 -2.96 -2.57
N GLN A 24 15.82 -2.91 -1.27
CA GLN A 24 15.30 -4.07 -0.54
C GLN A 24 13.97 -4.59 -1.11
N ILE A 25 13.07 -3.69 -1.51
CA ILE A 25 11.80 -4.08 -2.12
C ILE A 25 12.03 -4.77 -3.47
N ASN A 26 12.91 -4.21 -4.32
CA ASN A 26 13.20 -4.80 -5.63
C ASN A 26 13.80 -6.20 -5.50
N ILE A 27 14.76 -6.40 -4.58
CA ILE A 27 15.32 -7.74 -4.31
C ILE A 27 14.23 -8.73 -3.89
N ALA A 28 13.34 -8.31 -2.98
CA ALA A 28 12.23 -9.16 -2.53
C ALA A 28 11.21 -9.48 -3.64
N LEU A 29 11.07 -8.57 -4.61
CA LEU A 29 10.21 -8.72 -5.78
C LEU A 29 10.80 -9.68 -6.81
N ASP A 30 12.10 -9.56 -7.11
CA ASP A 30 12.84 -10.48 -7.96
C ASP A 30 12.78 -11.92 -7.43
N GLN A 31 13.00 -12.10 -6.11
CA GLN A 31 12.91 -13.42 -5.46
C GLN A 31 11.52 -14.06 -5.55
N LYS A 32 10.47 -13.25 -5.58
CA LYS A 32 9.06 -13.73 -5.69
C LYS A 32 8.61 -13.89 -7.15
N GLY A 33 9.43 -13.52 -8.14
CA GLY A 33 9.05 -13.51 -9.55
C GLY A 33 7.96 -12.49 -9.89
N SER A 34 7.83 -11.41 -9.11
CA SER A 34 6.80 -10.38 -9.30
C SER A 34 7.44 -9.01 -9.54
N GLY A 35 7.35 -8.47 -10.76
CA GLY A 35 7.99 -7.19 -11.10
C GLY A 35 7.22 -5.91 -10.76
N ASN A 36 6.00 -6.01 -10.19
CA ASN A 36 5.14 -4.83 -10.01
C ASN A 36 5.28 -4.18 -8.62
N PHE A 37 6.14 -3.17 -8.52
CA PHE A 37 6.32 -2.37 -7.31
C PHE A 37 5.01 -1.75 -6.78
N SER A 38 4.14 -1.25 -7.67
CA SER A 38 2.86 -0.66 -7.25
C SER A 38 1.94 -1.69 -6.59
N ALA A 39 1.92 -2.93 -7.09
CA ALA A 39 1.15 -4.02 -6.49
C ALA A 39 1.65 -4.34 -5.07
N TRP A 40 2.97 -4.35 -4.86
CA TRP A 40 3.58 -4.56 -3.55
C TRP A 40 3.21 -3.46 -2.56
N VAL A 41 3.30 -2.19 -2.98
CA VAL A 41 2.92 -1.04 -2.13
C VAL A 41 1.44 -1.07 -1.80
N ILE A 42 0.56 -1.34 -2.78
CA ILE A 42 -0.89 -1.45 -2.55
C ILE A 42 -1.20 -2.54 -1.53
N GLU A 43 -0.55 -3.70 -1.63
CA GLU A 43 -0.74 -4.80 -0.70
C GLU A 43 -0.26 -4.46 0.71
N ALA A 44 0.90 -3.80 0.84
CA ALA A 44 1.39 -3.29 2.12
C ALA A 44 0.40 -2.31 2.76
N CYS A 45 -0.18 -1.39 1.97
CA CYS A 45 -1.22 -0.49 2.43
C CYS A 45 -2.49 -1.24 2.88
N ARG A 46 -2.96 -2.23 2.13
CA ARG A 46 -4.13 -3.05 2.50
C ARG A 46 -3.93 -3.78 3.83
N ARG A 47 -2.74 -4.34 4.05
CA ARG A 47 -2.38 -5.01 5.31
C ARG A 47 -2.44 -4.04 6.48
N ARG A 48 -1.86 -2.84 6.34
CA ARG A 48 -1.92 -1.79 7.36
C ARG A 48 -3.36 -1.38 7.68
N LEU A 49 -4.14 -1.04 6.65
CA LEU A 49 -5.54 -0.63 6.82
C LEU A 49 -6.42 -1.74 7.43
N THR A 50 -6.16 -3.01 7.11
CA THR A 50 -6.91 -4.14 7.67
C THR A 50 -6.53 -4.39 9.13
N SER A 51 -5.25 -4.30 9.48
CA SER A 51 -4.79 -4.40 10.86
C SER A 51 -5.34 -3.26 11.73
N GLU A 52 -5.36 -2.03 11.21
CA GLU A 52 -5.97 -0.88 11.89
C GLU A 52 -7.49 -1.02 12.02
N LYS A 53 -8.17 -1.57 11.00
CA LYS A 53 -9.61 -1.82 11.07
C LYS A 53 -9.96 -2.84 12.14
N ARG A 54 -9.15 -3.90 12.31
CA ARG A 54 -9.29 -4.88 13.40
C ARG A 54 -9.04 -4.25 14.77
N ALA A 55 -8.03 -3.40 14.89
CA ALA A 55 -7.78 -2.67 16.14
C ALA A 55 -8.95 -1.74 16.50
N TYR A 56 -9.49 -0.98 15.54
CA TYR A 56 -10.62 -0.09 15.76
C TYR A 56 -11.93 -0.83 16.11
N THR A 57 -12.21 -1.97 15.46
CA THR A 57 -13.37 -2.79 15.83
C THR A 57 -13.20 -3.47 17.18
N SER A 58 -11.97 -3.88 17.55
CA SER A 58 -11.72 -4.47 18.86
C SER A 58 -11.90 -3.44 19.98
N ILE A 59 -11.43 -2.20 19.79
CA ILE A 59 -11.62 -1.11 20.77
C ILE A 59 -13.11 -0.78 20.98
N LYS A 60 -13.94 -0.90 19.94
CA LYS A 60 -15.40 -0.64 20.04
C LYS A 60 -16.22 -1.76 20.67
N SER A 61 -15.75 -3.00 20.62
CA SER A 61 -16.47 -4.14 21.21
C SER A 61 -16.37 -4.22 22.73
N ASP A 62 -15.45 -3.47 23.35
CA ASP A 62 -15.31 -3.35 24.81
C ASP A 62 -16.09 -2.14 25.40
N GLU A 63 -16.78 -1.36 24.56
CA GLU A 63 -17.56 -0.18 24.93
C GLU A 63 -19.10 -0.35 24.77
N GLU A 64 -19.59 -1.57 24.46
CA GLU A 64 -21.03 -1.91 24.43
C GLU A 64 -21.40 -2.99 25.45
#